data_AF-R5L9Y3-F1
#
_entry.id   AF-R5L9Y3-F1
#
_cell.length_a   1.000
_cell.length_b   1.000
_cell.length_c   1.000
_cell.angle_alpha   90.00
_cell.angle_beta   90.00
_cell.angle_gamma   90.00
#
_symmetry.space_group_name_H-M   'P 1'
#
loop_
_entity.id
_entity.type
_entity.pdbx_description
1 polymer ?
#
loop_
_entity_poly.entity_id
_entity_poly.type
_entity_poly.pdbx_seq_one_letter_code
_entity_poly.pdbx_strand_id
1 'polypeptide(L)'
;MKDHRARSMGDTASAVGSMLLFVLFAVCMLMAVAVAADTYSRIKTGYQQSFGTAASIKYISNKLRAAENVTLLEDGSAAAIESAGTVSVIYCGDGGLYEKNTVPGGELTADGGELISAASSLEFSEHDGLYEITVGSGSSSSVILVRKG
;
A
#
# COMPACT_ATOMS: atom_id res chain seq x y z
N MET A 1 -20.81 -46.54 -51.23
CA MET A 1 -19.57 -46.05 -50.59
C MET A 1 -19.46 -44.51 -50.48
N LYS A 2 -20.39 -43.71 -51.03
CA LYS A 2 -20.30 -42.23 -51.01
C LYS A 2 -20.87 -41.59 -49.73
N ASP A 3 -21.78 -42.27 -49.05
CA ASP A 3 -22.52 -41.72 -47.89
C ASP A 3 -21.73 -41.72 -46.56
N HIS A 4 -20.76 -42.64 -46.39
CA HIS A 4 -19.92 -42.68 -45.19
C HIS A 4 -18.96 -41.49 -45.08
N ARG A 5 -18.49 -40.96 -46.22
CA ARG A 5 -17.54 -39.84 -46.27
C ARG A 5 -18.21 -38.51 -45.90
N ALA A 6 -19.46 -38.30 -46.31
CA ALA A 6 -20.22 -37.09 -45.99
C ALA A 6 -20.59 -37.01 -44.50
N ARG A 7 -20.95 -38.14 -43.87
CA ARG A 7 -21.22 -38.21 -42.42
C ARG A 7 -19.96 -37.95 -41.59
N SER A 8 -18.83 -38.59 -41.94
CA SER A 8 -17.55 -38.36 -41.25
C SER A 8 -17.05 -36.91 -41.36
N MET A 9 -17.26 -36.25 -42.50
CA MET A 9 -16.94 -34.82 -42.67
C MET A 9 -17.86 -33.91 -41.86
N GLY A 10 -19.15 -34.27 -41.72
CA GLY A 10 -20.09 -33.55 -40.84
C GLY A 10 -19.74 -33.67 -39.36
N ASP A 11 -19.40 -34.88 -38.91
CA ASP A 11 -19.02 -35.14 -37.51
C ASP A 11 -17.70 -34.46 -37.14
N THR A 12 -16.71 -34.46 -38.05
CA THR A 12 -15.44 -33.74 -37.85
C THR A 12 -15.62 -32.23 -37.93
N ALA A 13 -16.45 -31.70 -38.83
CA ALA A 13 -16.76 -30.27 -38.88
C ALA A 13 -17.48 -29.80 -37.61
N SER A 14 -18.40 -30.61 -37.07
CA SER A 14 -19.14 -30.30 -35.83
C SER A 14 -18.23 -30.39 -34.60
N ALA A 15 -17.32 -31.37 -34.54
CA ALA A 15 -16.31 -31.49 -33.50
C ALA A 15 -15.32 -30.31 -33.51
N VAL A 16 -14.81 -29.92 -34.69
CA VAL A 16 -13.91 -28.77 -34.82
C VAL A 16 -14.62 -27.46 -34.47
N GLY A 17 -15.88 -27.29 -34.89
CA GLY A 17 -16.68 -26.11 -34.56
C GLY A 17 -16.90 -25.95 -33.05
N SER A 18 -17.28 -27.02 -32.37
CA SER A 18 -17.47 -26.99 -30.90
C SER A 18 -16.16 -26.76 -30.14
N MET A 19 -15.03 -27.33 -30.58
CA MET A 19 -13.72 -27.06 -29.98
C MET A 19 -13.31 -25.59 -30.13
N LEU A 20 -13.54 -24.98 -31.29
CA LEU A 20 -13.24 -23.57 -31.53
C LEU A 20 -14.10 -22.64 -30.66
N LEU A 21 -15.39 -22.93 -30.50
CA LEU A 21 -16.27 -22.16 -29.63
C LEU A 21 -15.86 -22.27 -28.16
N PHE A 22 -15.42 -23.44 -27.72
CA PHE A 22 -14.91 -23.62 -26.34
C PHE A 22 -13.65 -22.80 -26.09
N VAL A 23 -12.69 -22.81 -27.03
CA VAL A 23 -11.47 -22.00 -26.92
C VAL A 23 -11.80 -20.51 -26.92
N LEU A 24 -12.70 -20.06 -27.79
CA LEU A 24 -13.14 -18.67 -27.82
C LEU A 24 -13.79 -18.27 -26.49
N PHE A 25 -14.67 -19.10 -25.95
CA PHE A 25 -15.29 -18.89 -24.66
C PHE A 25 -14.27 -18.81 -23.51
N ALA A 26 -13.29 -19.71 -23.50
CA ALA A 26 -12.22 -19.70 -22.52
C ALA A 26 -11.37 -18.42 -22.58
N VAL A 27 -11.03 -17.96 -23.80
CA VAL A 27 -10.29 -16.69 -23.99
C VAL A 27 -11.12 -15.49 -23.53
N CYS A 28 -12.42 -15.46 -23.85
CA CYS A 28 -13.33 -14.42 -23.36
C CYS A 28 -13.43 -14.41 -21.83
N MET A 29 -13.51 -15.59 -21.20
CA MET A 29 -13.50 -15.73 -19.73
C MET A 29 -12.18 -15.25 -19.12
N LEU A 30 -11.04 -15.61 -19.71
CA LEU A 30 -9.73 -15.15 -19.25
C LEU A 30 -9.58 -13.63 -19.39
N MET A 31 -10.06 -13.05 -20.49
CA MET A 31 -10.11 -11.59 -20.68
C MET A 31 -11.02 -10.93 -19.64
N ALA A 32 -12.21 -11.47 -19.37
CA ALA A 32 -13.12 -10.93 -18.36
C ALA A 32 -12.50 -10.99 -16.95
N VAL A 33 -11.81 -12.08 -16.61
CA VAL A 33 -11.05 -12.22 -15.35
C VAL A 33 -9.88 -11.25 -15.31
N ALA A 34 -9.14 -11.07 -16.41
CA ALA A 34 -8.02 -10.14 -16.48
C ALA A 34 -8.48 -8.68 -16.35
N VAL A 35 -9.58 -8.29 -16.98
CA VAL A 35 -10.18 -6.94 -16.86
C VAL A 35 -10.74 -6.72 -15.46
N ALA A 36 -11.38 -7.74 -14.87
CA ALA A 36 -11.80 -7.68 -13.48
C ALA A 36 -10.59 -7.51 -12.56
N ALA A 37 -9.53 -8.31 -12.72
CA ALA A 37 -8.29 -8.20 -11.96
C ALA A 37 -7.59 -6.85 -12.16
N ASP A 38 -7.57 -6.28 -13.37
CA ASP A 38 -7.02 -4.95 -13.65
C ASP A 38 -7.86 -3.83 -13.04
N THR A 39 -9.19 -3.99 -13.01
CA THR A 39 -10.11 -3.07 -12.32
C THR A 39 -9.92 -3.14 -10.81
N TYR A 40 -9.78 -4.34 -10.23
CA TYR A 40 -9.42 -4.51 -8.82
C TYR A 40 -8.03 -3.96 -8.50
N SER A 41 -7.07 -4.10 -9.42
CA SER A 41 -5.71 -3.56 -9.29
C SER A 41 -5.69 -2.03 -9.32
N ARG A 42 -6.33 -1.39 -10.31
CA ARG A 42 -6.41 0.07 -10.45
C ARG A 42 -7.23 0.74 -9.35
N ILE A 43 -8.29 0.11 -8.87
CA ILE A 43 -9.05 0.62 -7.72
C ILE A 43 -8.21 0.51 -6.44
N LYS A 44 -7.37 -0.53 -6.27
CA LYS A 44 -6.48 -0.64 -5.11
C LYS A 44 -5.37 0.42 -5.12
N THR A 45 -4.83 0.77 -6.28
CA THR A 45 -3.71 1.74 -6.39
C THR A 45 -4.18 3.20 -6.27
N GLY A 46 -5.30 3.57 -6.89
CA GLY A 46 -5.79 4.97 -6.87
C GLY A 46 -6.57 5.36 -5.61
N TYR A 47 -7.26 4.41 -4.98
CA TYR A 47 -8.10 4.68 -3.79
C TYR A 47 -7.30 4.63 -2.47
N GLN A 48 -6.17 3.91 -2.43
CA GLN A 48 -5.36 3.76 -1.22
C GLN A 48 -4.38 4.92 -1.00
N GLN A 49 -4.06 5.69 -2.04
CA GLN A 49 -3.01 6.72 -2.02
C GLN A 49 -3.44 8.00 -1.23
N SER A 50 -4.62 8.54 -1.50
CA SER A 50 -5.14 9.71 -0.77
C SER A 50 -5.64 9.37 0.65
N PHE A 51 -6.24 8.19 0.84
CA PHE A 51 -6.68 7.74 2.17
C PHE A 51 -5.49 7.36 3.07
N GLY A 52 -4.43 6.74 2.51
CA GLY A 52 -3.21 6.39 3.24
C GLY A 52 -2.49 7.62 3.78
N THR A 53 -2.41 8.69 3.00
CA THR A 53 -1.74 9.94 3.43
C THR A 53 -2.47 10.63 4.58
N ALA A 54 -3.80 10.78 4.48
CA ALA A 54 -4.61 11.38 5.54
C ALA A 54 -4.63 10.51 6.81
N ALA A 55 -4.71 9.18 6.66
CA ALA A 55 -4.61 8.25 7.78
C ALA A 55 -3.23 8.31 8.45
N SER A 56 -2.15 8.34 7.66
CA SER A 56 -0.77 8.48 8.16
C SER A 56 -0.58 9.73 9.00
N ILE A 57 -0.99 10.89 8.47
CA ILE A 57 -0.90 12.15 9.20
C ILE A 57 -1.71 12.13 10.49
N LYS A 58 -2.93 11.60 10.44
CA LYS A 58 -3.77 11.51 11.63
C LYS A 58 -3.16 10.58 12.68
N TYR A 59 -2.59 9.46 12.25
CA TYR A 59 -1.89 8.51 13.11
C TYR A 59 -0.67 9.16 13.78
N ILE A 60 0.26 9.69 12.98
CA ILE A 60 1.49 10.30 13.46
C ILE A 60 1.19 11.50 14.36
N SER A 61 0.27 12.38 13.94
CA SER A 61 -0.09 13.55 14.75
C SER A 61 -0.73 13.18 16.08
N ASN A 62 -1.52 12.10 16.14
CA ASN A 62 -2.05 11.61 17.41
C ASN A 62 -0.97 11.02 18.31
N LYS A 63 -0.01 10.27 17.75
CA LYS A 63 1.16 9.76 18.51
C LYS A 63 2.00 10.92 19.07
N LEU A 64 2.30 11.92 18.25
CA LEU A 64 3.05 13.10 18.68
C LEU A 64 2.32 13.93 19.73
N ARG A 65 0.98 14.04 19.65
CA ARG A 65 0.18 14.72 20.69
C ARG A 65 0.18 13.99 22.03
N ALA A 66 0.31 12.66 22.01
CA ALA A 66 0.40 11.85 23.21
C ALA A 66 1.85 11.66 23.70
N ALA A 67 2.83 12.20 22.98
CA ALA A 67 4.24 11.97 23.25
C ALA A 67 4.68 12.69 24.52
N GLU A 68 5.41 11.97 25.36
CA GLU A 68 6.17 12.53 26.48
C GLU A 68 7.54 13.03 25.98
N ASN A 69 8.14 12.32 25.03
CA ASN A 69 9.38 12.70 24.38
C ASN A 69 9.35 12.28 22.90
N VAL A 70 10.03 13.06 22.05
CA VAL A 70 10.24 12.74 20.64
C VAL A 70 11.71 12.96 20.33
N THR A 71 12.34 11.94 19.75
CA THR A 71 13.71 12.00 19.23
C THR A 71 13.67 11.81 17.73
N LEU A 72 14.11 12.82 16.98
CA LEU A 72 14.27 12.71 15.53
C LEU A 72 15.50 11.85 15.21
N LEU A 73 15.36 10.97 14.24
CA LEU A 73 16.38 10.03 13.78
C LEU A 73 16.66 10.29 12.30
N GLU A 74 17.85 9.90 11.84
CA GLU A 74 18.22 9.93 10.41
C GLU A 74 17.95 11.29 9.74
N ASP A 75 18.33 12.39 10.42
CA ASP A 75 18.11 13.76 9.96
C ASP A 75 16.63 14.11 9.65
N GLY A 76 15.68 13.42 10.31
CA GLY A 76 14.25 13.69 10.22
C GLY A 76 13.47 12.72 9.33
N SER A 77 14.08 11.72 8.71
CA SER A 77 13.32 10.67 7.98
C SER A 77 12.62 9.66 8.91
N ALA A 78 12.99 9.66 10.18
CA ALA A 78 12.39 8.82 11.20
C ALA A 78 12.25 9.57 12.55
N ALA A 79 11.36 9.09 13.40
CA ALA A 79 11.20 9.61 14.76
C ALA A 79 10.91 8.49 15.75
N ALA A 80 11.62 8.50 16.89
CA ALA A 80 11.27 7.72 18.07
C ALA A 80 10.35 8.54 18.96
N ILE A 81 9.16 8.02 19.23
CA ILE A 81 8.13 8.69 20.01
C ILE A 81 7.91 7.90 21.30
N GLU A 82 8.24 8.51 22.44
CA GLU A 82 8.01 7.91 23.75
C GLU A 82 6.65 8.32 24.30
N SER A 83 5.86 7.35 24.75
CA SER A 83 4.54 7.57 25.34
C SER A 83 4.18 6.40 26.26
N ALA A 84 3.72 6.71 27.47
CA ALA A 84 3.18 5.74 28.42
C ALA A 84 4.11 4.52 28.68
N GLY A 85 5.42 4.77 28.75
CA GLY A 85 6.43 3.72 29.01
C GLY A 85 6.76 2.82 27.82
N THR A 86 6.37 3.21 26.60
CA THR A 86 6.73 2.55 25.34
C THR A 86 7.39 3.53 24.38
N VAL A 87 8.23 3.04 23.48
CA VAL A 87 8.85 3.84 22.43
C VAL A 87 8.43 3.29 21.08
N SER A 88 7.88 4.15 20.22
CA SER A 88 7.48 3.81 18.86
C SER A 88 8.40 4.52 17.87
N VAL A 89 9.21 3.75 17.14
CA VAL A 89 10.02 4.27 16.03
C VAL A 89 9.17 4.26 14.77
N ILE A 90 8.87 5.43 14.24
CA ILE A 90 8.10 5.62 13.00
C ILE A 90 9.04 6.08 11.90
N TYR A 91 8.98 5.41 10.75
CA TYR A 91 9.81 5.73 9.59
C TYR A 91 9.10 5.37 8.29
N CYS A 92 9.64 5.84 7.16
CA CYS A 92 9.17 5.47 5.83
C CYS A 92 10.25 4.66 5.10
N GLY A 93 9.88 3.50 4.56
CA GLY A 93 10.75 2.60 3.82
C GLY A 93 9.93 1.78 2.82
N ASP A 94 10.51 1.33 1.71
CA ASP A 94 9.84 0.44 0.73
C ASP A 94 8.43 0.87 0.26
N GLY A 95 8.14 2.18 0.23
CA GLY A 95 6.82 2.71 -0.14
C GLY A 95 5.73 2.54 0.93
N GLY A 96 6.12 2.28 2.18
CA GLY A 96 5.23 2.21 3.33
C GLY A 96 5.69 3.07 4.52
N LEU A 97 4.73 3.44 5.35
CA LEU A 97 4.93 3.96 6.70
C LEU A 97 4.95 2.79 7.68
N TYR A 98 6.02 2.66 8.45
CA TYR A 98 6.23 1.58 9.39
C TYR A 98 6.32 2.09 10.83
N GLU A 99 5.92 1.24 11.78
CA GLU A 99 6.13 1.47 13.21
C GLU A 99 6.80 0.25 13.85
N LYS A 100 7.89 0.48 14.59
CA LYS A 100 8.50 -0.50 15.47
C LYS A 100 8.34 -0.08 16.92
N ASN A 101 7.69 -0.92 17.72
CA ASN A 101 7.53 -0.70 19.15
C ASN A 101 8.70 -1.34 19.92
N THR A 102 9.26 -0.59 20.86
CA THR A 102 10.36 -1.00 21.73
C THR A 102 10.16 -0.41 23.14
N VAL A 103 11.03 -0.80 24.07
CA VAL A 103 11.06 -0.27 25.43
C VAL A 103 11.99 0.95 25.52
N PRO A 104 11.80 1.84 26.50
CA PRO A 104 12.74 2.94 26.75
C PRO A 104 14.18 2.43 26.92
N GLY A 105 15.13 3.06 26.23
CA GLY A 105 16.53 2.63 26.19
C GLY A 105 16.82 1.42 25.28
N GLY A 106 15.82 0.91 24.56
CA GLY A 106 16.00 -0.09 23.51
C GLY A 106 16.64 0.47 22.23
N GLU A 107 16.89 -0.39 21.26
CA GLU A 107 17.50 -0.01 19.99
C GLU A 107 16.54 0.83 19.12
N LEU A 108 16.99 2.02 18.72
CA LEU A 108 16.22 3.00 17.93
C LEU A 108 16.72 3.03 16.48
N THR A 109 16.28 2.07 15.67
CA THR A 109 16.62 1.97 14.24
C THR A 109 15.39 1.99 13.34
N ALA A 110 15.48 2.66 12.20
CA ALA A 110 14.44 2.73 11.18
C ALA A 110 14.44 1.48 10.27
N ASP A 111 14.28 0.31 10.89
CA ASP A 111 14.22 -0.98 10.21
C ASP A 111 13.26 -1.92 10.95
N GLY A 112 12.58 -2.78 10.18
CA GLY A 112 11.55 -3.71 10.63
C GLY A 112 10.28 -3.04 11.13
N GLY A 113 9.49 -3.76 11.92
CA GLY A 113 8.22 -3.26 12.46
C GLY A 113 7.00 -3.58 11.60
N GLU A 114 5.87 -2.98 11.96
CA GLU A 114 4.56 -3.23 11.35
C GLU A 114 4.22 -2.13 10.34
N LEU A 115 3.70 -2.53 9.18
CA LEU A 115 3.23 -1.61 8.15
C LEU A 115 1.92 -0.95 8.61
N ILE A 116 1.94 0.38 8.72
CA ILE A 116 0.77 1.19 9.09
C ILE A 116 -0.06 1.54 7.86
N SER A 117 0.59 2.08 6.82
CA SER A 117 -0.08 2.41 5.55
C SER A 117 0.93 2.65 4.42
N ALA A 118 0.44 2.91 3.20
CA ALA A 118 1.30 3.28 2.07
C ALA A 118 1.75 4.75 2.15
N ALA A 119 3.05 4.99 2.08
CA ALA A 119 3.68 6.31 2.06
C ALA A 119 4.98 6.24 1.26
N SER A 120 5.25 7.22 0.40
CA SER A 120 6.49 7.29 -0.38
C SER A 120 7.57 8.11 0.29
N SER A 121 7.21 9.00 1.21
CA SER A 121 8.16 9.76 2.02
C SER A 121 7.56 10.15 3.36
N LEU A 122 8.45 10.33 4.34
CA LEU A 122 8.14 10.89 5.65
C LEU A 122 9.29 11.81 6.04
N GLU A 123 8.96 13.00 6.49
CA GLU A 123 9.92 13.97 6.98
C GLU A 123 9.36 14.64 8.23
N PHE A 124 10.20 14.72 9.25
CA PHE A 124 9.96 15.42 10.49
C PHE A 124 10.93 16.58 10.57
N SER A 125 10.40 17.78 10.83
CA SER A 125 11.22 18.92 11.23
C SER A 125 10.68 19.56 12.49
N GLU A 126 11.57 20.19 13.27
CA GLU A 126 11.19 20.94 14.46
C GLU A 126 11.50 22.42 14.23
N HIS A 127 10.50 23.27 14.45
CA HIS A 127 10.66 24.72 14.39
C HIS A 127 9.74 25.39 15.42
N ASP A 128 10.29 26.34 16.19
CA ASP A 128 9.53 27.17 17.14
C ASP A 128 8.63 26.38 18.13
N GLY A 129 9.07 25.19 18.57
CA GLY A 129 8.30 24.33 19.47
C GLY A 129 7.12 23.60 18.81
N LEU A 130 7.12 23.54 17.48
CA LEU A 130 6.20 22.73 16.67
C LEU A 130 7.00 21.63 15.96
N TYR A 131 6.38 20.45 15.86
CA TYR A 131 6.78 19.42 14.91
C TYR A 131 6.00 19.63 13.61
N GLU A 132 6.72 19.79 12.51
CA GLU A 132 6.16 19.69 11.16
C GLU A 132 6.39 18.28 10.65
N ILE A 133 5.30 17.65 10.21
CA ILE A 133 5.31 16.31 9.64
C ILE A 133 4.84 16.42 8.20
N THR A 134 5.69 16.00 7.28
CA THR A 134 5.38 15.91 5.86
C THR A 134 5.31 14.44 5.48
N VAL A 135 4.15 14.01 4.98
CA VAL A 135 3.94 12.66 4.44
C VAL A 135 3.68 12.77 2.95
N GLY A 136 4.50 12.10 2.15
CA GLY A 136 4.32 11.96 0.71
C GLY A 136 3.66 10.63 0.35
N SER A 137 2.83 10.64 -0.69
CA SER A 137 2.28 9.44 -1.32
C SER A 137 2.16 9.66 -2.83
N GLY A 138 3.13 9.14 -3.57
CA GLY A 138 3.27 9.34 -5.01
C GLY A 138 3.43 10.82 -5.37
N SER A 139 2.46 11.42 -6.07
CA SER A 139 2.50 12.84 -6.46
C SER A 139 1.92 13.82 -5.45
N SER A 140 1.35 13.32 -4.34
CA SER A 140 0.69 14.15 -3.33
C SER A 140 1.50 14.18 -2.05
N SER A 141 1.63 15.35 -1.44
CA SER A 141 2.20 15.53 -0.11
C SER A 141 1.18 16.19 0.80
N SER A 142 1.16 15.80 2.07
CA SER A 142 0.36 16.46 3.09
C SER A 142 1.27 16.86 4.25
N VAL A 143 0.99 18.01 4.83
CA VAL A 143 1.80 18.60 5.91
C VAL A 143 0.89 18.88 7.10
N ILE A 144 1.37 18.60 8.31
CA ILE A 144 0.69 18.98 9.55
C ILE A 144 1.68 19.56 10.55
N LEU A 145 1.21 20.53 11.33
CA LEU A 145 1.94 21.08 12.47
C LEU A 145 1.33 20.54 13.76
N VAL A 146 2.18 20.03 14.65
CA VAL A 146 1.80 19.52 15.97
C VAL A 146 2.61 20.25 17.02
N ARG A 147 1.93 20.83 18.02
CA ARG A 147 2.62 21.48 19.13
C ARG A 147 3.35 20.44 19.98
N LYS A 148 4.60 20.73 20.34
CA LYS A 148 5.38 19.94 21.30
C LYS A 148 4.70 20.01 22.68
N GLY A 149 4.48 18.84 23.27
CA GLY A 149 3.92 18.67 24.62
C GLY A 149 4.83 19.24 25.69
#